data_AF-A0A9X7N6F6-F1
#
_entry.id   AF-A0A9X7N6F6-F1
#
_cell.length_a   1.000
_cell.length_b   1.000
_cell.length_c   1.000
_cell.angle_alpha   90.00
_cell.angle_beta   90.00
_cell.angle_gamma   90.00
#
_symmetry.space_group_name_H-M   'P 1'
#
loop_
_entity.id
_entity.type
_entity.pdbx_description
1 polymer ?
#
loop_
_entity_poly.entity_id
_entity_poly.type
_entity_poly.pdbx_seq_one_letter_code
_entity_poly.pdbx_strand_id
1 'polypeptide(L)' 'MPDILLLIANKGTSHELTISDAGDELYCLDNTPDRLGKTWYELPRIYRSVRGCKLAAAKLLGEPQKWISPAQGGDANGC' A
#
# COMPACT_ATOMS: atom_id res chain seq x y z
N MET A 1 9.25 -11.76 6.81
CA MET A 1 8.14 -10.80 6.96
C MET A 1 7.88 -10.23 5.58
N PRO A 2 6.62 -10.17 5.09
CA PRO A 2 6.34 -9.60 3.78
C PRO A 2 6.77 -8.13 3.75
N ASP A 3 7.49 -7.74 2.70
CA ASP A 3 7.79 -6.33 2.47
C ASP A 3 6.50 -5.61 2.10
N ILE A 4 6.12 -4.64 2.93
CA ILE A 4 4.95 -3.79 2.68
C ILE A 4 5.47 -2.40 2.30
N LEU A 5 4.79 -1.72 1.39
CA LEU A 5 4.98 -0.30 1.09
C LEU A 5 3.63 0.40 1.21
N LEU A 6 3.64 1.59 1.79
CA LEU A 6 2.46 2.42 2.01
C LEU A 6 2.57 3.71 1.21
N LEU A 7 1.44 4.15 0.68
CA LEU A 7 1.30 5.44 0.03
C LEU A 7 1.22 6.57 1.08
N ILE A 8 2.21 7.48 1.10
CA ILE A 8 2.26 8.56 2.09
C ILE A 8 1.09 9.53 1.92
N ALA A 9 0.77 9.89 0.67
CA ALA A 9 -0.20 10.96 0.36
C ALA A 9 -1.57 10.72 1.00
N ASN A 10 -1.91 9.46 1.27
CA ASN A 10 -3.18 9.04 1.83
C ASN A 10 -3.05 8.22 3.12
N LYS A 11 -1.89 8.27 3.78
CA LYS A 11 -1.67 7.49 5.02
C LYS A 11 -2.67 7.91 6.10
N GLY A 12 -3.37 6.94 6.67
CA GLY A 12 -4.42 7.12 7.67
C GLY A 12 -5.80 7.46 7.09
N THR A 13 -5.91 7.75 5.79
CA THR A 13 -7.18 8.19 5.16
C THR A 13 -7.95 7.03 4.53
N SER A 14 -9.16 7.31 4.04
CA SER A 14 -9.99 6.37 3.26
C SER A 14 -9.39 5.95 1.93
N HIS A 15 -8.27 6.54 1.52
CA HIS A 15 -7.65 6.34 0.21
C HIS A 15 -6.22 5.79 0.32
N GLU A 16 -5.88 5.22 1.48
CA GLU A 16 -4.56 4.63 1.70
C GLU A 16 -4.34 3.44 0.77
N LEU A 17 -3.32 3.53 -0.08
CA LEU A 17 -2.89 2.39 -0.90
C LEU A 17 -1.70 1.70 -0.26
N THR A 18 -1.74 0.37 -0.28
CA THR A 18 -0.67 -0.50 0.20
C THR A 18 -0.19 -1.39 -0.93
N ILE A 19 1.12 -1.63 -0.99
CA ILE A 19 1.72 -2.67 -1.82
C ILE A 19 2.29 -3.71 -0.86
N SER A 20 1.88 -4.96 -1.00
CA SER A 20 2.37 -6.07 -0.19
C SER A 20 2.97 -7.15 -1.07
N ASP A 21 4.00 -7.83 -0.56
CA ASP A 21 4.43 -9.12 -1.13
C ASP A 21 3.31 -10.15 -0.96
N ALA A 22 2.85 -10.72 -2.07
CA ALA A 22 1.80 -11.72 -2.12
C ALA A 22 2.34 -13.16 -2.03
N GLY A 23 3.66 -13.34 -2.02
CA GLY A 23 4.33 -14.61 -2.24
C GLY A 23 4.57 -14.89 -3.73
N ASP A 24 5.39 -15.90 -4.03
CA ASP A 24 5.68 -16.36 -5.40
C ASP A 24 6.22 -15.28 -6.37
N GLU A 25 7.02 -14.32 -5.86
CA GLU A 25 7.55 -13.17 -6.62
C GLU A 25 6.47 -12.19 -7.12
N LEU A 26 5.30 -12.20 -6.49
CA LEU A 26 4.17 -11.35 -6.83
C LEU A 26 3.92 -10.29 -5.75
N TYR A 27 3.38 -9.16 -6.18
CA TYR A 27 3.02 -8.04 -5.32
C TYR A 27 1.55 -7.69 -5.53
N CYS A 28 0.84 -7.45 -4.45
CA CYS A 28 -0.54 -6.97 -4.45
C CYS A 28 -0.57 -5.45 -4.26
N LEU A 29 -1.43 -4.76 -5.00
CA LEU A 29 -1.85 -3.38 -4.69
C LEU A 29 -3.23 -3.46 -4.04
N ASP A 30 -3.41 -2.86 -2.86
CA ASP A 30 -4.66 -2.90 -2.10
C ASP A 30 -5.02 -1.51 -1.56
N ASN A 31 -6.32 -1.22 -1.47
CA ASN A 31 -6.92 -0.02 -0.89
C ASN A 31 -7.95 -0.38 0.20
N THR A 32 -7.75 -1.49 0.90
CA THR A 32 -8.66 -1.94 1.95
C THR A 32 -8.09 -1.63 3.31
N PRO A 33 -8.37 -0.44 3.89
CA PRO A 33 -8.07 -0.20 5.28
C PRO A 33 -9.07 -0.98 6.14
N ASP A 34 -8.52 -1.76 7.05
CA ASP A 34 -9.25 -2.60 7.99
C ASP A 34 -10.28 -1.75 8.78
N ARG A 35 -11.53 -2.23 8.78
CA ARG A 35 -12.68 -1.88 9.64
C ARG A 35 -12.75 -0.42 10.16
N LEU A 36 -13.56 0.43 9.49
CA LEU A 36 -14.49 1.44 10.07
C LEU A 36 -14.75 2.59 9.06
N GLY A 37 -15.59 2.36 8.05
CA GLY A 37 -16.30 3.44 7.34
C GLY A 37 -15.54 4.19 6.24
N LYS A 38 -14.83 3.48 5.34
CA LYS A 38 -14.11 4.10 4.21
C LYS A 38 -14.72 3.65 2.87
N THR A 39 -14.77 4.55 1.90
CA THR A 39 -15.33 4.33 0.55
C THR A 39 -14.54 3.24 -0.17
N TRP A 40 -15.17 2.09 -0.43
CA TRP A 40 -14.54 0.91 -1.00
C TRP A 40 -14.25 1.12 -2.49
N TYR A 41 -12.97 1.16 -2.86
CA TYR A 41 -12.54 0.87 -4.22
C TYR A 41 -11.88 -0.50 -4.20
N GLU A 42 -12.58 -1.53 -4.68
CA GLU A 42 -12.03 -2.88 -4.76
C GLU A 42 -10.95 -2.91 -5.85
N LEU A 43 -9.67 -2.89 -5.45
CA LEU A 43 -8.54 -2.90 -6.39
C LEU A 43 -7.51 -4.01 -6.13
N PRO A 44 -7.88 -5.26 -5.82
CA PRO A 44 -6.91 -6.34 -5.70
C PRO A 44 -6.32 -6.66 -7.08
N ARG A 45 -5.07 -6.24 -7.29
CA ARG A 45 -4.33 -6.55 -8.53
C ARG A 45 -2.96 -7.11 -8.21
N ILE A 46 -2.67 -8.25 -8.83
CA ILE A 46 -1.41 -8.96 -8.73
C ILE A 46 -0.45 -8.46 -9.81
N TYR A 47 0.76 -8.09 -9.41
CA TYR A 47 1.83 -7.63 -10.30
C TYR A 47 3.14 -8.36 -10.02
N ARG A 48 4.00 -8.47 -11.02
CA ARG A 48 5.32 -9.11 -10.89
C ARG A 48 6.41 -8.22 -10.28
N SER A 49 6.09 -6.97 -9.92
CA SER A 49 7.07 -6.05 -9.33
C SER A 49 6.40 -4.88 -8.60
N VAL A 50 7.08 -4.37 -7.58
CA VAL A 50 6.75 -3.10 -6.90
C VAL A 50 6.58 -1.95 -7.89
N ARG A 51 7.45 -1.86 -8.91
CA ARG A 51 7.36 -0.80 -9.94
C ARG A 51 6.03 -0.88 -10.70
N GLY A 52 5.56 -2.09 -11.01
CA GLY A 52 4.26 -2.33 -11.62
C GLY A 52 3.11 -1.80 -10.78
N CYS A 53 3.12 -2.10 -9.48
CA CYS A 53 2.11 -1.59 -8.55
C CYS A 53 2.10 -0.05 -8.47
N LYS A 54 3.27 0.59 -8.38
CA LYS A 54 3.38 2.06 -8.33
C LYS A 54 2.84 2.73 -9.60
N LEU A 55 3.11 2.14 -10.77
CA LEU A 55 2.58 2.62 -12.04
C LEU A 55 1.05 2.46 -12.13
N ALA A 56 0.53 1.34 -11.65
CA ALA A 56 -0.91 1.11 -11.59
C ALA A 56 -1.61 2.13 -10.69
N ALA A 57 -1.07 2.38 -9.49
CA ALA A 57 -1.57 3.39 -8.59
C ALA A 57 -1.53 4.81 -9.19
N ALA A 58 -0.43 5.18 -9.85
CA ALA A 58 -0.32 6.48 -10.52
C ALA A 58 -1.35 6.66 -11.64
N LYS A 59 -1.64 5.59 -12.41
CA LYS A 59 -2.71 5.60 -13.43
C LYS A 59 -4.10 5.74 -12.81
N LEU A 60 -4.33 5.11 -11.66
CA LEU A 60 -5.60 5.17 -10.95
C LEU A 60 -5.86 6.54 -10.33
N LEU A 61 -4.82 7.16 -9.75
CA LEU A 61 -4.93 8.44 -9.05
C LEU A 61 -4.68 9.65 -9.96
N GLY A 62 -4.27 9.43 -11.21
CA GLY A 62 -4.03 10.49 -12.20
C GLY A 62 -2.71 11.26 -12.01
N GLU A 63 -1.91 10.93 -11.00
CA GLU A 63 -0.66 11.62 -10.70
C GLU A 63 0.40 10.69 -10.07
N PRO A 64 1.70 11.02 -10.17
CA PRO A 64 2.78 10.28 -9.52
C PRO A 64 2.67 10.29 -7.99
N GLN A 65 2.90 9.13 -7.38
CA GLN A 65 2.67 8.90 -5.96
C GLN A 65 3.98 8.72 -5.17
N LYS A 66 4.02 9.17 -3.90
CA LYS A 66 5.16 8.99 -2.99
C LYS A 66 4.95 7.80 -2.05
N TRP A 67 5.85 6.83 -2.10
CA TRP A 67 5.75 5.56 -1.35
C TRP A 67 6.83 5.47 -0.26
N ILE A 68 6.47 4.91 0.89
CA ILE A 68 7.40 4.58 1.98
C ILE A 68 7.28 3.12 2.37
N SER A 69 8.35 2.53 2.88
CA SER A 69 8.21 1.33 3.70
C SER A 69 7.59 1.74 5.04
N PRO A 70 6.52 1.08 5.52
CA PRO A 70 6.28 1.09 6.95
C PRO A 70 7.54 0.47 7.56
N ALA A 71 8.34 1.28 8.25
CA ALA A 71 9.39 0.72 9.07
C ALA A 71 8.77 -0.43 9.89
N GLN A 72 9.39 -1.61 9.87
CA GLN A 72 9.05 -2.69 10.79
C GLN A 72 8.82 -2.07 12.17
N GLY A 73 7.68 -2.38 12.79
CA GLY A 73 7.25 -1.73 14.03
C GLY A 73 8.38 -1.62 15.04
N GLY A 74 8.81 -0.40 15.30
CA GLY A 74 9.39 -0.02 16.57
C GLY A 74 8.27 0.63 17.36
N ASP A 75 7.45 -0.18 18.04
CA ASP A 75 6.55 0.33 19.06
C ASP A 75 7.30 0.45 20.39
N ALA A 76 6.91 1.45 21.16
CA ALA A 76 7.13 1.66 22.59
C ALA A 76 8.54 2.06 23.13
N ASN A 77 8.58 3.27 23.69
CA ASN A 77 9.18 3.63 24.98
C ASN A 77 10.43 2.87 25.46
N GLY A 78 11.55 3.59 25.53
CA GLY A 78 12.71 3.21 26.33
C GLY A 78 13.37 4.45 26.92
N CYS A 79 12.89 4.84 28.11
CA CYS A 79 13.47 5.67 29.18
C CYS A 79 14.29 6.93 28.81
#